data_AF-A0A061JGN2-F1
#
_entry.id   AF-A0A061JGN2-F1
#
_cell.length_a   1.000
_cell.length_b   1.000
_cell.length_c   1.000
_cell.angle_alpha   90.00
_cell.angle_beta   90.00
_cell.angle_gamma   90.00
#
_symmetry.space_group_name_H-M   'P 1'
#
loop_
_entity.id
_entity.type
_entity.pdbx_description
1 polymer ?
#
loop_
_entity_poly.entity_id
_entity_poly.type
_entity_poly.pdbx_seq_one_letter_code
_entity_poly.pdbx_strand_id
1 'polypeptide(L)'
;MVLFFRSTIKFLEENKKFCLFALFSIHLFCFWPGIMTSDSQCQYLMAMSGNYGDHHPFIMSFLWRYIDKILKGSAGILVMHLSLFYSGIYFLLKSVAQKRLSLIFLGVPFIPPIFVYSGMIWKDLGFAYSFFCVMSYLAYLTMQRKNLSFFPKIGILVILAYGTLVKFQAQYLAPIVLVWIGWHCKHHNKDIAGIVKSISKVLIIFYGIISGIQYLGPKVKQDHSWQYVKLYDLSALSVELNQSLFPEFCKTKKFSMEKLHSLFNGSRVDYLVFGDAILEKGKNENERNFLWKTWCSQVARHPLLYIKHRVFNLSYTLISTPTFDYVIPFLQKSVDQKTFSYKILYCCARFLGWAFLAHFFPALLSCFYLIFGGLSLRSSTVAIPLFFMNAVSVGMLLALLFFSMAGTPRYTYICVCLVHASHVFAYLCWKKRENALYGVARRFYSNLG
;
A
#
# COMPACT_ATOMS: atom_id res chain seq x y z
N MET A 1 28.02 18.97 21.88
CA MET A 1 26.81 18.33 21.30
C MET A 1 26.01 19.25 20.37
N VAL A 2 25.61 20.46 20.80
CA VAL A 2 24.80 21.39 19.97
C VAL A 2 25.51 21.86 18.68
N LEU A 3 26.82 22.15 18.75
CA LEU A 3 27.61 22.54 17.57
C LEU A 3 27.71 21.42 16.52
N PHE A 4 27.91 20.17 16.98
CA PHE A 4 27.92 18.99 16.12
C PHE A 4 26.56 18.75 15.44
N PHE A 5 25.46 18.96 16.17
CA PHE A 5 24.12 18.82 15.59
C PHE A 5 23.84 19.90 14.54
N ARG A 6 24.27 21.15 14.79
CA ARG A 6 24.15 22.24 13.83
C ARG A 6 25.00 22.02 12.57
N SER A 7 26.24 21.55 12.72
CA SER A 7 27.11 21.24 11.58
C SER A 7 26.56 20.09 10.75
N THR A 8 26.04 19.05 11.39
CA THR A 8 25.39 17.90 10.73
C THR A 8 24.17 18.34 9.93
N ILE A 9 23.27 19.15 10.52
CA ILE A 9 22.10 19.66 9.81
C ILE A 9 22.53 20.49 8.59
N LYS A 10 23.51 21.39 8.77
CA LYS A 10 24.01 22.21 7.66
C LYS A 10 24.58 21.36 6.52
N PHE A 11 25.37 20.34 6.86
CA PHE A 11 25.89 19.38 5.88
C PHE A 11 24.77 18.69 5.11
N LEU A 12 23.73 18.19 5.80
CA LEU A 12 22.57 17.56 5.16
C LEU A 12 21.80 18.52 4.24
N GLU A 13 21.65 19.78 4.62
CA GLU A 13 20.98 20.80 3.82
C GLU A 13 21.69 21.09 2.50
N GLU A 14 23.03 21.13 2.53
CA GLU A 14 23.90 21.41 1.39
C GLU A 14 24.06 20.18 0.49
N ASN A 15 24.04 18.98 1.07
CA ASN A 15 24.43 17.73 0.39
C ASN A 15 23.27 16.73 0.22
N LYS A 16 22.01 17.18 0.12
CA LYS A 16 20.82 16.29 0.05
C LYS A 16 20.91 15.19 -1.02
N LYS A 17 21.41 15.52 -2.21
CA LYS A 17 21.54 14.55 -3.32
C LYS A 17 22.54 13.45 -3.00
N PHE A 18 23.70 13.85 -2.47
CA PHE A 18 24.74 12.91 -2.03
C PHE A 18 24.22 12.02 -0.90
N CYS A 19 23.58 12.60 0.11
CA CYS A 19 22.98 11.84 1.22
C CYS A 19 21.93 10.85 0.71
N LEU A 20 21.05 11.27 -0.21
CA LEU A 20 20.04 10.39 -0.79
C LEU A 20 20.67 9.22 -1.56
N PHE A 21 21.71 9.48 -2.35
CA PHE A 21 22.44 8.45 -3.09
C PHE A 21 23.17 7.47 -2.15
N ALA A 22 23.82 7.99 -1.11
CA ALA A 22 24.46 7.16 -0.08
C ALA A 22 23.43 6.27 0.63
N LEU A 23 22.28 6.84 1.01
CA LEU A 23 21.18 6.07 1.60
C LEU A 23 20.64 4.99 0.66
N PHE A 24 20.43 5.31 -0.62
CA PHE A 24 20.02 4.32 -1.63
C PHE A 24 21.05 3.18 -1.73
N SER A 25 22.33 3.51 -1.79
CA SER A 25 23.42 2.54 -1.95
C SER A 25 23.56 1.62 -0.74
N ILE A 26 23.52 2.19 0.48
CA ILE A 26 23.52 1.41 1.73
C ILE A 26 22.29 0.51 1.79
N HIS A 27 21.12 1.04 1.45
CA HIS A 27 19.87 0.29 1.49
C HIS A 27 19.87 -0.88 0.49
N LEU A 28 20.38 -0.65 -0.72
CA LEU A 28 20.58 -1.69 -1.72
C LEU A 28 21.57 -2.75 -1.24
N PHE A 29 22.67 -2.35 -0.63
CA PHE A 29 23.68 -3.26 -0.09
C PHE A 29 23.12 -4.16 1.03
N CYS A 30 22.38 -3.58 1.98
CA CYS A 30 21.81 -4.33 3.11
C CYS A 30 20.85 -5.45 2.69
N PHE A 31 20.15 -5.27 1.57
CA PHE A 31 19.16 -6.24 1.11
C PHE A 31 19.53 -6.94 -0.19
N TRP A 32 20.77 -6.79 -0.70
CA TRP A 32 21.18 -7.44 -1.93
C TRP A 32 21.17 -8.97 -1.80
N PRO A 33 20.67 -9.75 -2.80
CA PRO A 33 20.02 -9.36 -4.07
C PRO A 33 18.49 -9.26 -3.97
N GLY A 34 17.94 -9.18 -2.76
CA GLY A 34 16.51 -9.17 -2.45
C GLY A 34 16.05 -10.51 -1.90
N ILE A 35 15.02 -10.47 -1.05
CA ILE A 35 14.48 -11.66 -0.38
C ILE A 35 13.24 -12.14 -1.14
N MET A 36 13.32 -13.39 -1.62
CA MET A 36 12.23 -14.05 -2.32
C MET A 36 11.41 -14.92 -1.36
N THR A 37 10.08 -14.78 -1.40
CA THR A 37 9.11 -15.70 -0.80
C THR A 37 8.48 -16.59 -1.88
N SER A 38 7.66 -17.58 -1.48
CA SER A 38 6.92 -18.46 -2.39
C SER A 38 6.19 -17.68 -3.51
N ASP A 39 5.44 -16.63 -3.19
CA ASP A 39 4.77 -15.77 -4.18
C ASP A 39 5.73 -15.21 -5.26
N SER A 40 6.93 -14.77 -4.84
CA SER A 40 7.91 -14.18 -5.74
C SER A 40 8.71 -15.23 -6.51
N GLN A 41 8.91 -16.41 -5.93
CA GLN A 41 9.48 -17.57 -6.62
C GLN A 41 8.54 -18.04 -7.73
N CYS A 42 7.24 -18.14 -7.45
CA CYS A 42 6.22 -18.43 -8.46
C CYS A 42 6.25 -17.38 -9.59
N GLN A 43 6.32 -16.09 -9.25
CA GLN A 43 6.44 -15.03 -10.26
C GLN A 43 7.72 -15.08 -11.07
N TYR A 44 8.84 -15.48 -10.47
CA TYR A 44 10.10 -15.67 -11.18
C TYR A 44 10.03 -16.87 -12.12
N LEU A 45 9.45 -17.99 -11.70
CA LEU A 45 9.21 -19.15 -12.55
C LEU A 45 8.29 -18.82 -13.74
N MET A 46 7.26 -17.98 -13.55
CA MET A 46 6.45 -17.46 -14.66
C MET A 46 7.27 -16.59 -15.62
N ALA A 47 8.17 -15.76 -15.10
CA ALA A 47 9.08 -14.94 -15.92
C ALA A 47 10.00 -15.81 -16.79
N MET A 48 10.55 -16.89 -16.22
CA MET A 48 11.46 -17.81 -16.89
C MET A 48 10.75 -18.71 -17.91
N SER A 49 9.58 -19.25 -17.55
CA SER A 49 8.80 -20.14 -18.43
C SER A 49 8.03 -19.41 -19.52
N GLY A 50 7.71 -18.12 -19.33
CA GLY A 50 6.81 -17.38 -20.21
C GLY A 50 5.34 -17.80 -20.10
N ASN A 51 5.00 -18.67 -19.14
CA ASN A 51 3.64 -19.11 -18.87
C ASN A 51 3.06 -18.29 -17.72
N TYR A 52 2.09 -17.43 -18.04
CA TYR A 52 1.51 -16.50 -17.07
C TYR A 52 0.11 -16.95 -16.64
N GLY A 53 -0.17 -16.90 -15.34
CA GLY A 53 -1.50 -17.04 -14.75
C GLY A 53 -2.02 -15.70 -14.20
N ASP A 54 -3.31 -15.61 -13.89
CA ASP A 54 -3.94 -14.40 -13.33
C ASP A 54 -3.97 -14.37 -11.78
N HIS A 55 -3.63 -15.49 -11.11
CA HIS A 55 -3.57 -15.57 -9.65
C HIS A 55 -2.60 -14.51 -9.06
N HIS A 56 -1.47 -14.31 -9.73
CA HIS A 56 -0.65 -13.11 -9.58
C HIS A 56 -0.69 -12.33 -10.89
N PRO A 57 -0.92 -11.01 -10.88
CA PRO A 57 -0.92 -10.25 -12.12
C PRO A 57 0.42 -10.36 -12.87
N PHE A 58 0.33 -10.63 -14.17
CA PHE A 58 1.48 -11.03 -14.99
C PHE A 58 2.55 -9.94 -15.15
N ILE A 59 2.21 -8.66 -14.97
CA ILE A 59 3.07 -7.54 -15.39
C ILE A 59 4.42 -7.53 -14.68
N MET A 60 4.47 -7.91 -13.38
CA MET A 60 5.72 -7.98 -12.64
C MET A 60 6.60 -9.10 -13.20
N SER A 61 6.07 -10.31 -13.38
CA SER A 61 6.80 -11.42 -14.00
C SER A 61 7.25 -11.12 -15.43
N PHE A 62 6.38 -10.48 -16.22
CA PHE A 62 6.71 -10.10 -17.60
C PHE A 62 7.86 -9.10 -17.64
N LEU A 63 7.81 -8.07 -16.80
CA LEU A 63 8.91 -7.11 -16.68
C LEU A 63 10.18 -7.78 -16.16
N TRP A 64 10.03 -8.67 -15.16
CA TRP A 64 11.13 -9.43 -14.57
C TRP A 64 11.87 -10.26 -15.62
N ARG A 65 11.16 -10.87 -16.58
CA ARG A 65 11.79 -11.61 -17.69
C ARG A 65 12.83 -10.79 -18.46
N TYR A 66 12.58 -9.51 -18.67
CA TYR A 66 13.52 -8.63 -19.37
C TYR A 66 14.62 -8.11 -18.45
N ILE A 67 14.26 -7.77 -17.21
CA ILE A 67 15.24 -7.35 -16.20
C ILE A 67 16.26 -8.47 -15.92
N ASP A 68 15.81 -9.74 -15.88
CA ASP A 68 16.65 -10.92 -15.67
C ASP A 68 17.71 -11.11 -16.78
N LYS A 69 17.50 -10.54 -17.97
CA LYS A 69 18.53 -10.54 -19.03
C LYS A 69 19.72 -9.64 -18.71
N ILE A 70 19.52 -8.63 -17.86
CA ILE A 70 20.53 -7.65 -17.47
C ILE A 70 21.11 -8.01 -16.10
N LEU A 71 20.24 -8.26 -15.11
CA LEU A 71 20.60 -8.63 -13.75
C LEU A 71 19.82 -9.88 -13.34
N LYS A 72 20.54 -11.00 -13.22
CA LYS A 72 19.96 -12.31 -12.92
C LYS A 72 19.28 -12.36 -11.55
N GLY A 73 18.20 -13.13 -11.48
CA GLY A 73 17.45 -13.38 -10.24
C GLY A 73 16.70 -12.13 -9.76
N SER A 74 16.59 -11.96 -8.45
CA SER A 74 15.82 -10.87 -7.82
C SER A 74 16.47 -9.49 -7.83
N ALA A 75 17.78 -9.43 -8.08
CA ALA A 75 18.58 -8.22 -7.93
C ALA A 75 18.01 -7.03 -8.73
N GLY A 76 17.68 -7.26 -10.00
CA GLY A 76 17.16 -6.19 -10.85
C GLY A 76 15.80 -5.66 -10.41
N ILE A 77 14.93 -6.51 -9.85
CA ILE A 77 13.64 -6.07 -9.30
C ILE A 77 13.86 -5.26 -8.01
N LEU A 78 14.80 -5.67 -7.16
CA LEU A 78 15.17 -4.88 -5.97
C LEU A 78 15.63 -3.47 -6.36
N VAL A 79 16.55 -3.39 -7.33
CA VAL A 79 17.07 -2.11 -7.86
C VAL A 79 15.92 -1.25 -8.38
N MET A 80 15.00 -1.82 -9.16
CA MET A 80 13.83 -1.10 -9.67
C MET A 80 12.92 -0.59 -8.55
N HIS A 81 12.57 -1.44 -7.58
CA HIS A 81 11.74 -1.08 -6.42
C HIS A 81 12.35 0.07 -5.63
N LEU A 82 13.63 -0.05 -5.24
CA LEU A 82 14.31 1.00 -4.49
C LEU A 82 14.50 2.27 -5.34
N SER A 83 14.71 2.15 -6.65
CA SER A 83 14.83 3.33 -7.53
C SER A 83 13.53 4.14 -7.55
N LEU A 84 12.37 3.47 -7.63
CA LEU A 84 11.07 4.13 -7.54
C LEU A 84 10.86 4.79 -6.17
N PHE A 85 11.18 4.06 -5.09
CA PHE A 85 11.03 4.57 -3.73
C PHE A 85 11.89 5.83 -3.49
N TYR A 86 13.19 5.77 -3.79
CA TYR A 86 14.11 6.89 -3.60
C TYR A 86 13.87 8.04 -4.59
N SER A 87 13.34 7.78 -5.78
CA SER A 87 12.84 8.83 -6.68
C SER A 87 11.67 9.59 -6.05
N GLY A 88 10.76 8.89 -5.36
CA GLY A 88 9.71 9.53 -4.58
C GLY A 88 10.27 10.45 -3.49
N ILE A 89 11.24 9.95 -2.70
CA ILE A 89 11.91 10.75 -1.65
C ILE A 89 12.59 11.98 -2.25
N TYR A 90 13.27 11.84 -3.39
CA TYR A 90 13.87 12.95 -4.11
C TYR A 90 12.86 14.05 -4.47
N PHE A 91 11.68 13.66 -4.96
CA PHE A 91 10.63 14.63 -5.27
C PHE A 91 10.07 15.28 -4.01
N LEU A 92 9.87 14.54 -2.91
CA LEU A 92 9.45 15.12 -1.64
C LEU A 92 10.46 16.14 -1.10
N LEU A 93 11.76 15.82 -1.15
CA LEU A 93 12.84 16.75 -0.78
C LEU A 93 12.78 18.07 -1.56
N LYS A 94 12.35 18.02 -2.82
CA LYS A 94 12.16 19.20 -3.68
C LYS A 94 10.80 19.87 -3.51
N SER A 95 9.82 19.20 -2.92
CA SER A 95 8.47 19.74 -2.75
C SER A 95 8.40 20.85 -1.70
N VAL A 96 9.33 20.87 -0.74
CA VAL A 96 9.29 21.81 0.39
C VAL A 96 10.45 22.80 0.31
N ALA A 97 10.14 24.10 0.30
CA ALA A 97 11.14 25.17 0.23
C ALA A 97 11.99 25.29 1.51
N GLN A 98 11.41 24.97 2.67
CA GLN A 98 12.11 25.01 3.95
C GLN A 98 13.14 23.88 4.04
N LYS A 99 14.43 24.22 3.93
CA LYS A 99 15.53 23.25 3.83
C LYS A 99 15.53 22.24 4.99
N ARG A 100 15.53 22.70 6.24
CA ARG A 100 15.47 21.82 7.43
C ARG A 100 14.25 20.90 7.44
N LEU A 101 13.07 21.44 7.16
CA LEU A 101 11.83 20.66 7.21
C LEU A 101 11.82 19.56 6.14
N SER A 102 12.37 19.83 4.96
CA SER A 102 12.49 18.81 3.91
C SER A 102 13.39 17.63 4.31
N LEU A 103 14.34 17.82 5.24
CA LEU A 103 15.23 16.72 5.68
C LEU A 103 14.48 15.59 6.37
N ILE A 104 13.28 15.84 6.90
CA ILE A 104 12.42 14.79 7.48
C ILE A 104 12.17 13.67 6.47
N PHE A 105 12.10 13.99 5.17
CA PHE A 105 11.90 12.97 4.13
C PHE A 105 13.07 11.98 4.00
N LEU A 106 14.29 12.36 4.39
CA LEU A 106 15.42 11.42 4.46
C LEU A 106 15.24 10.36 5.56
N GLY A 107 14.36 10.63 6.54
CA GLY A 107 14.02 9.69 7.60
C GLY A 107 12.98 8.63 7.20
N VAL A 108 12.22 8.83 6.12
CA VAL A 108 11.14 7.91 5.71
C VAL A 108 11.63 6.48 5.45
N PRO A 109 12.78 6.24 4.78
CA PRO A 109 13.31 4.89 4.61
C PRO A 109 13.62 4.15 5.91
N PHE A 110 13.83 4.87 7.02
CA PHE A 110 14.19 4.30 8.32
C PHE A 110 13.00 4.01 9.22
N ILE A 111 11.78 4.30 8.76
CA ILE A 111 10.58 3.98 9.52
C ILE A 111 10.48 2.44 9.57
N PRO A 112 10.38 1.82 10.76
CA PRO A 112 10.60 0.38 10.91
C PRO A 112 9.80 -0.52 9.94
N PRO A 113 8.48 -0.33 9.71
CA PRO A 113 7.77 -1.17 8.76
C PRO A 113 8.20 -0.92 7.32
N ILE A 114 8.62 0.31 6.97
CA ILE A 114 9.14 0.63 5.64
C ILE A 114 10.45 -0.10 5.39
N PHE A 115 11.39 -0.01 6.34
CA PHE A 115 12.72 -0.60 6.25
C PHE A 115 12.70 -2.13 6.29
N VAL A 116 11.85 -2.73 7.12
CA VAL A 116 11.81 -4.19 7.26
C VAL A 116 11.31 -4.88 5.99
N TYR A 117 10.37 -4.26 5.27
CA TYR A 117 9.81 -4.86 4.05
C TYR A 117 10.55 -4.48 2.76
N SER A 118 11.36 -3.42 2.76
CA SER A 118 11.97 -2.85 1.54
C SER A 118 12.90 -3.81 0.77
N GLY A 119 13.44 -4.83 1.44
CA GLY A 119 14.21 -5.90 0.80
C GLY A 119 13.38 -7.01 0.15
N MET A 120 12.07 -7.05 0.38
CA MET A 120 11.20 -8.13 -0.09
C MET A 120 10.81 -7.94 -1.55
N ILE A 121 10.84 -9.03 -2.33
CA ILE A 121 10.49 -9.01 -3.76
C ILE A 121 9.00 -9.27 -3.94
N TRP A 122 8.17 -8.41 -3.37
CA TRP A 122 6.72 -8.54 -3.48
C TRP A 122 6.12 -7.56 -4.48
N LYS A 123 5.06 -8.00 -5.16
CA LYS A 123 4.19 -7.15 -5.98
C LYS A 123 3.60 -5.97 -5.18
N ASP A 124 3.41 -6.16 -3.87
CA ASP A 124 2.91 -5.12 -2.96
C ASP A 124 3.87 -3.93 -2.88
N LEU A 125 5.19 -4.17 -2.94
CA LEU A 125 6.21 -3.12 -2.96
C LEU A 125 6.27 -2.42 -4.31
N GLY A 126 6.21 -3.17 -5.41
CA GLY A 126 6.12 -2.61 -6.76
C GLY A 126 4.93 -1.65 -6.89
N PHE A 127 3.75 -2.08 -6.42
CA PHE A 127 2.56 -1.25 -6.34
C PHE A 127 2.78 0.00 -5.48
N ALA A 128 3.22 -0.19 -4.22
CA ALA A 128 3.37 0.90 -3.26
C ALA A 128 4.38 1.96 -3.73
N TYR A 129 5.55 1.54 -4.23
CA TYR A 129 6.60 2.43 -4.67
C TYR A 129 6.27 3.16 -5.97
N SER A 130 5.54 2.54 -6.89
CA SER A 130 5.02 3.24 -8.08
C SER A 130 4.06 4.35 -7.72
N PHE A 131 3.07 4.07 -6.87
CA PHE A 131 2.11 5.09 -6.41
C PHE A 131 2.83 6.17 -5.60
N PHE A 132 3.70 5.77 -4.68
CA PHE A 132 4.52 6.68 -3.88
C PHE A 132 5.36 7.64 -4.75
N CYS A 133 6.05 7.13 -5.76
CA CYS A 133 6.86 7.93 -6.67
C CYS A 133 6.01 8.94 -7.43
N VAL A 134 4.89 8.50 -8.04
CA VAL A 134 3.99 9.37 -8.80
C VAL A 134 3.38 10.45 -7.91
N MET A 135 2.87 10.09 -6.74
CA MET A 135 2.25 11.04 -5.81
C MET A 135 3.26 12.02 -5.22
N SER A 136 4.48 11.57 -4.96
CA SER A 136 5.58 12.45 -4.53
C SER A 136 5.97 13.45 -5.62
N TYR A 137 5.99 13.02 -6.89
CA TYR A 137 6.21 13.92 -8.02
C TYR A 137 5.08 14.94 -8.17
N LEU A 138 3.82 14.51 -8.03
CA LEU A 138 2.67 15.42 -8.03
C LEU A 138 2.70 16.40 -6.85
N ALA A 139 3.14 15.96 -5.67
CA ALA A 139 3.35 16.84 -4.53
C ALA A 139 4.41 17.91 -4.84
N TYR A 140 5.54 17.51 -5.44
CA TYR A 140 6.55 18.45 -5.92
C TYR A 140 5.98 19.47 -6.91
N LEU A 141 5.26 19.03 -7.94
CA LEU A 141 4.67 19.93 -8.93
C LEU A 141 3.64 20.88 -8.31
N THR A 142 2.78 20.36 -7.42
CA THR A 142 1.75 21.15 -6.72
C THR A 142 2.38 22.21 -5.83
N MET A 143 3.36 21.82 -5.02
CA MET A 143 4.00 22.72 -4.06
C MET A 143 4.88 23.77 -4.72
N GLN A 144 5.58 23.41 -5.80
CA GLN A 144 6.43 24.32 -6.56
C GLN A 144 5.68 25.05 -7.69
N ARG A 145 4.35 24.85 -7.80
CA ARG A 145 3.49 25.44 -8.84
C ARG A 145 4.04 25.25 -10.26
N LYS A 146 4.55 24.05 -10.53
CA LYS A 146 5.14 23.70 -11.83
C LYS A 146 4.13 22.98 -12.71
N ASN A 147 4.14 23.31 -14.00
CA ASN A 147 3.33 22.62 -15.00
C ASN A 147 3.88 21.20 -15.26
N LEU A 148 2.97 20.28 -15.55
CA LEU A 148 3.32 18.91 -15.94
C LEU A 148 3.64 18.86 -17.44
N SER A 149 4.94 18.83 -17.78
CA SER A 149 5.41 18.72 -19.16
C SER A 149 5.08 17.35 -19.78
N PHE A 150 5.15 17.26 -21.12
CA PHE A 150 4.68 16.10 -21.88
C PHE A 150 5.41 14.79 -21.52
N PHE A 151 6.75 14.77 -21.56
CA PHE A 151 7.51 13.54 -21.28
C PHE A 151 7.33 13.03 -19.84
N PRO A 152 7.41 13.86 -18.79
CA PRO A 152 7.11 13.39 -17.43
C PRO A 152 5.67 12.93 -17.25
N LYS A 153 4.70 13.49 -18.00
CA LYS A 153 3.31 13.01 -17.99
C LYS A 153 3.21 11.56 -18.46
N ILE A 154 3.88 11.22 -19.57
CA ILE A 154 3.94 9.84 -20.05
C ILE A 154 4.62 8.95 -19.00
N GLY A 155 5.77 9.39 -18.48
CA GLY A 155 6.52 8.64 -17.47
C GLY A 155 5.68 8.29 -16.23
N ILE A 156 4.95 9.26 -15.66
CA ILE A 156 4.10 8.97 -14.49
C ILE A 156 2.90 8.08 -14.83
N LEU A 157 2.32 8.19 -16.04
CA LEU A 157 1.24 7.31 -16.45
C LEU A 157 1.72 5.88 -16.63
N VAL A 158 2.91 5.67 -17.18
CA VAL A 158 3.53 4.34 -17.31
C VAL A 158 3.86 3.74 -15.94
N ILE A 159 4.47 4.51 -15.04
CA ILE A 159 4.77 4.05 -13.67
C ILE A 159 3.47 3.72 -12.91
N LEU A 160 2.44 4.57 -13.03
CA LEU A 160 1.14 4.33 -12.42
C LEU A 160 0.44 3.10 -13.03
N ALA A 161 0.59 2.87 -14.34
CA ALA A 161 0.03 1.72 -15.02
C ALA A 161 0.69 0.42 -14.55
N TYR A 162 2.03 0.40 -14.44
CA TYR A 162 2.76 -0.72 -13.85
C TYR A 162 2.26 -1.00 -12.42
N GLY A 163 2.23 0.02 -11.55
CA GLY A 163 1.74 -0.11 -10.17
C GLY A 163 0.29 -0.61 -10.08
N THR A 164 -0.55 -0.20 -11.03
CA THR A 164 -1.96 -0.63 -11.12
C THR A 164 -2.09 -2.08 -11.58
N LEU A 165 -1.29 -2.48 -12.55
CA LEU A 165 -1.32 -3.81 -13.14
C LEU A 165 -0.71 -4.88 -12.23
N VAL A 166 0.22 -4.54 -11.32
CA VAL A 166 0.82 -5.54 -10.42
C VAL A 166 -0.12 -6.00 -9.29
N LYS A 167 -1.18 -5.24 -8.99
CA LYS A 167 -2.07 -5.52 -7.86
C LYS A 167 -3.53 -5.15 -8.17
N PHE A 168 -4.43 -6.11 -8.07
CA PHE A 168 -5.86 -5.92 -8.36
C PHE A 168 -6.50 -4.75 -7.60
N GLN A 169 -6.20 -4.58 -6.31
CA GLN A 169 -6.80 -3.49 -5.51
C GLN A 169 -6.38 -2.09 -6.01
N ALA A 170 -5.24 -1.98 -6.71
CA ALA A 170 -4.73 -0.70 -7.19
C ALA A 170 -5.65 -0.07 -8.24
N GLN A 171 -6.47 -0.84 -8.95
CA GLN A 171 -7.44 -0.31 -9.91
C GLN A 171 -8.51 0.60 -9.26
N TYR A 172 -8.80 0.37 -7.97
CA TYR A 172 -9.74 1.20 -7.21
C TYR A 172 -9.07 2.49 -6.70
N LEU A 173 -7.74 2.53 -6.67
CA LEU A 173 -6.96 3.63 -6.14
C LEU A 173 -6.41 4.54 -7.25
N ALA A 174 -6.13 3.97 -8.43
CA ALA A 174 -5.66 4.72 -9.60
C ALA A 174 -6.56 5.92 -9.95
N PRO A 175 -7.92 5.83 -9.90
CA PRO A 175 -8.79 6.98 -10.13
C PRO A 175 -8.48 8.17 -9.23
N ILE A 176 -8.14 7.96 -7.96
CA ILE A 176 -7.80 9.03 -7.01
C ILE A 176 -6.56 9.80 -7.49
N VAL A 177 -5.53 9.08 -7.94
CA VAL A 177 -4.29 9.68 -8.48
C VAL A 177 -4.54 10.35 -9.82
N LEU A 178 -5.36 9.77 -10.69
CA LEU A 178 -5.73 10.32 -12.00
C LEU A 178 -6.54 11.60 -11.87
N VAL A 179 -7.43 11.70 -10.88
CA VAL A 179 -8.12 12.94 -10.52
C VAL A 179 -7.12 14.03 -10.14
N TRP A 180 -6.09 13.70 -9.34
CA TRP A 180 -5.04 14.66 -9.00
C TRP A 180 -4.25 15.11 -10.24
N ILE A 181 -3.87 14.19 -11.14
CA ILE A 181 -3.19 14.51 -12.40
C ILE A 181 -4.05 15.43 -13.28
N GLY A 182 -5.32 15.08 -13.47
CA GLY A 182 -6.28 15.83 -14.27
C GLY A 182 -6.53 17.23 -13.71
N TRP A 183 -6.74 17.33 -12.41
CA TRP A 183 -6.84 18.59 -11.68
C TRP A 183 -5.60 19.45 -11.88
N HIS A 184 -4.40 18.90 -11.64
CA HIS A 184 -3.14 19.64 -11.73
C HIS A 184 -2.94 20.27 -13.12
N CYS A 185 -3.34 19.57 -14.19
CA CYS A 185 -3.22 20.04 -15.58
C CYS A 185 -4.09 21.28 -15.91
N LYS A 186 -5.16 21.56 -15.17
CA LYS A 186 -6.11 22.64 -15.50
C LYS A 186 -6.53 23.55 -14.35
N HIS A 187 -6.05 23.30 -13.12
CA HIS A 187 -6.49 24.05 -11.94
C HIS A 187 -6.21 25.57 -12.01
N HIS A 188 -5.22 26.00 -12.81
CA HIS A 188 -4.87 27.41 -12.97
C HIS A 188 -6.00 28.27 -13.56
N ASN A 189 -6.91 27.68 -14.33
CA ASN A 189 -7.93 28.43 -15.08
C ASN A 189 -9.24 28.63 -14.31
N LYS A 190 -9.39 28.06 -13.10
CA LYS A 190 -10.65 28.02 -12.30
C LYS A 190 -11.90 27.48 -13.04
N ASP A 191 -11.74 27.03 -14.28
CA ASP A 191 -12.78 26.44 -15.12
C ASP A 191 -13.06 25.00 -14.71
N ILE A 192 -14.20 24.79 -14.03
CA ILE A 192 -14.65 23.48 -13.57
C ILE A 192 -14.86 22.54 -14.76
N ALA A 193 -15.44 23.01 -15.87
CA ALA A 193 -15.67 22.18 -17.05
C ALA A 193 -14.34 21.74 -17.68
N GLY A 194 -13.34 22.63 -17.72
CA GLY A 194 -11.98 22.33 -18.14
C GLY A 194 -11.28 21.29 -17.25
N ILE A 195 -11.47 21.37 -15.92
CA ILE A 195 -10.95 20.37 -14.97
C ILE A 195 -11.60 19.01 -15.21
N VAL A 196 -12.93 18.95 -15.33
CA VAL A 196 -13.67 17.71 -15.60
C VAL A 196 -13.21 17.08 -16.92
N LYS A 197 -13.11 17.86 -18.01
CA LYS A 197 -12.59 17.38 -19.30
C LYS A 197 -11.16 16.83 -19.20
N SER A 198 -10.31 17.49 -18.41
CA SER A 198 -8.93 17.05 -18.16
C SER A 198 -8.89 15.71 -17.42
N ILE A 199 -9.69 15.55 -16.37
CA ILE A 199 -9.83 14.30 -15.62
C ILE A 199 -10.33 13.18 -16.54
N SER A 200 -11.41 13.41 -17.30
CA SER A 200 -11.94 12.42 -18.24
C SER A 200 -10.91 12.00 -19.29
N LYS A 201 -10.16 12.96 -19.86
CA LYS A 201 -9.10 12.67 -20.84
C LYS A 201 -7.99 11.80 -20.22
N VAL A 202 -7.54 12.13 -19.02
CA VAL A 202 -6.50 11.37 -18.32
C VAL A 202 -6.98 9.95 -17.99
N LEU A 203 -8.23 9.79 -17.56
CA LEU A 203 -8.86 8.48 -17.31
C LEU A 203 -8.91 7.64 -18.60
N ILE A 204 -9.41 8.20 -19.70
CA ILE A 204 -9.51 7.49 -21.00
C ILE A 204 -8.14 7.04 -21.47
N ILE A 205 -7.14 7.93 -21.45
CA ILE A 205 -5.77 7.58 -21.86
C ILE A 205 -5.20 6.49 -20.96
N PHE A 206 -5.37 6.61 -19.65
CA PHE A 206 -4.83 5.65 -18.70
C PHE A 206 -5.44 4.25 -18.86
N TYR A 207 -6.77 4.15 -18.92
CA TYR A 207 -7.44 2.86 -19.14
C TYR A 207 -7.19 2.32 -20.55
N GLY A 208 -7.00 3.19 -21.55
CA GLY A 208 -6.51 2.79 -22.87
C GLY A 208 -5.13 2.14 -22.82
N ILE A 209 -4.19 2.69 -22.04
CA ILE A 209 -2.86 2.09 -21.80
C ILE A 209 -3.00 0.73 -21.12
N ILE A 210 -3.79 0.63 -20.05
CA ILE A 210 -4.03 -0.62 -19.32
C ILE A 210 -4.60 -1.69 -20.24
N SER A 211 -5.67 -1.38 -20.97
CA SER A 211 -6.30 -2.30 -21.93
C SER A 211 -5.35 -2.68 -23.06
N GLY A 212 -4.55 -1.73 -23.57
CA GLY A 212 -3.53 -1.99 -24.58
C GLY A 212 -2.45 -2.96 -24.07
N ILE A 213 -1.96 -2.78 -22.84
CA ILE A 213 -0.99 -3.69 -22.21
C ILE A 213 -1.60 -5.08 -22.00
N GLN A 214 -2.87 -5.17 -21.59
CA GLN A 214 -3.55 -6.45 -21.41
C GLN A 214 -3.82 -7.17 -22.73
N TYR A 215 -4.14 -6.42 -23.78
CA TYR A 215 -4.42 -6.95 -25.12
C TYR A 215 -3.15 -7.40 -25.86
N LEU A 216 -2.10 -6.58 -25.83
CA LEU A 216 -0.81 -6.88 -26.46
C LEU A 216 0.09 -7.79 -25.60
N GLY A 217 -0.27 -7.94 -24.33
CA GLY A 217 0.44 -8.77 -23.37
C GLY A 217 0.33 -10.27 -23.67
N PRO A 218 1.09 -11.10 -22.95
CA PRO A 218 1.00 -12.54 -23.09
C PRO A 218 -0.41 -13.04 -22.72
N LYS A 219 -0.85 -14.13 -23.35
CA LYS A 219 -2.09 -14.81 -22.95
C LYS A 219 -1.96 -15.31 -21.52
N VAL A 220 -2.90 -14.93 -20.67
CA VAL A 220 -2.90 -15.26 -19.24
C VAL A 220 -3.96 -16.33 -18.96
N LYS A 221 -3.56 -17.42 -18.30
CA LYS A 221 -4.50 -18.44 -17.82
C LYS A 221 -5.40 -17.84 -16.73
N GLN A 222 -6.71 -17.97 -16.92
CA GLN A 222 -7.70 -17.49 -15.95
C GLN A 222 -7.90 -18.53 -14.83
N ASP A 223 -7.37 -18.24 -13.64
CA ASP A 223 -7.54 -18.97 -12.39
C ASP A 223 -8.82 -18.55 -11.67
N HIS A 224 -9.35 -17.35 -11.94
CA HIS A 224 -10.56 -16.84 -11.29
C HIS A 224 -10.46 -16.85 -9.75
N SER A 225 -9.31 -16.44 -9.20
CA SER A 225 -9.01 -16.52 -7.77
C SER A 225 -9.93 -15.67 -6.88
N TRP A 226 -10.75 -14.78 -7.47
CA TRP A 226 -11.81 -14.06 -6.75
C TRP A 226 -12.77 -15.00 -6.00
N GLN A 227 -12.93 -16.24 -6.48
CA GLN A 227 -13.77 -17.26 -5.85
C GLN A 227 -13.32 -17.57 -4.41
N TYR A 228 -12.02 -17.55 -4.13
CA TYR A 228 -11.49 -17.81 -2.78
C TYR A 228 -11.97 -16.78 -1.77
N VAL A 229 -12.12 -15.51 -2.18
CA VAL A 229 -12.71 -14.47 -1.33
C VAL A 229 -14.13 -14.84 -0.92
N LYS A 230 -14.91 -15.42 -1.83
CA LYS A 230 -16.32 -15.80 -1.62
C LYS A 230 -16.44 -17.06 -0.76
N LEU A 231 -15.61 -18.05 -1.03
CA LEU A 231 -15.48 -19.25 -0.20
C LEU A 231 -15.07 -18.87 1.23
N TYR A 232 -14.19 -17.88 1.39
CA TYR A 232 -13.75 -17.44 2.71
C TYR A 232 -14.89 -16.83 3.53
N ASP A 233 -15.66 -15.93 2.92
CA ASP A 233 -16.82 -15.32 3.56
C ASP A 233 -17.88 -16.35 3.93
N LEU A 234 -18.20 -17.25 3.00
CA LEU A 234 -19.16 -18.33 3.25
C LEU A 234 -18.67 -19.24 4.37
N SER A 235 -17.36 -19.49 4.47
CA SER A 235 -16.77 -20.25 5.59
C SER A 235 -16.98 -19.56 6.93
N ALA A 236 -16.77 -18.25 7.00
CA ALA A 236 -16.99 -17.50 8.23
C ALA A 236 -18.45 -17.54 8.68
N LEU A 237 -19.39 -17.35 7.72
CA LEU A 237 -20.82 -17.45 8.00
C LEU A 237 -21.21 -18.88 8.40
N SER A 238 -20.67 -19.89 7.73
CA SER A 238 -20.94 -21.30 8.01
C SER A 238 -20.49 -21.73 9.40
N VAL A 239 -19.33 -21.26 9.85
CA VAL A 239 -18.81 -21.52 11.20
C VAL A 239 -19.70 -20.88 12.26
N GLU A 240 -20.07 -19.61 12.09
CA GLU A 240 -20.91 -18.88 13.06
C GLU A 240 -22.34 -19.45 13.13
N LEU A 241 -22.90 -19.91 12.01
CA LEU A 241 -24.26 -20.48 11.93
C LEU A 241 -24.31 -22.00 12.15
N ASN A 242 -23.15 -22.64 12.27
CA ASN A 242 -23.00 -24.10 12.30
C ASN A 242 -23.74 -24.82 11.16
N GLN A 243 -23.72 -24.24 9.95
CA GLN A 243 -24.42 -24.72 8.77
C GLN A 243 -23.54 -24.59 7.52
N SER A 244 -23.50 -25.61 6.67
CA SER A 244 -22.83 -25.52 5.36
C SER A 244 -23.61 -24.61 4.40
N LEU A 245 -23.03 -23.47 4.01
CA LEU A 245 -23.62 -22.49 3.09
C LEU A 245 -23.03 -22.55 1.68
N PHE A 246 -22.19 -23.55 1.41
CA PHE A 246 -21.51 -23.72 0.13
C PHE A 246 -22.39 -24.48 -0.87
N PRO A 247 -22.26 -24.17 -2.18
CA PRO A 247 -22.70 -25.09 -3.22
C PRO A 247 -21.98 -26.45 -3.11
N GLU A 248 -22.66 -27.54 -3.49
CA GLU A 248 -22.10 -28.91 -3.43
C GLU A 248 -20.79 -29.04 -4.22
N PHE A 249 -20.70 -28.44 -5.41
CA PHE A 249 -19.51 -28.50 -6.25
C PHE A 249 -18.27 -27.82 -5.63
N CYS A 250 -18.45 -26.96 -4.63
CA CYS A 250 -17.32 -26.34 -3.92
C CYS A 250 -16.77 -27.24 -2.81
N LYS A 251 -17.45 -28.33 -2.45
CA LYS A 251 -17.03 -29.22 -1.36
C LYS A 251 -16.22 -30.36 -1.93
N THR A 252 -14.99 -30.52 -1.44
CA THR A 252 -14.19 -31.70 -1.76
C THR A 252 -14.73 -32.92 -1.00
N LYS A 253 -14.27 -34.12 -1.38
CA LYS A 253 -14.57 -35.36 -0.63
C LYS A 253 -14.14 -35.32 0.84
N LYS A 254 -13.24 -34.40 1.20
CA LYS A 254 -12.70 -34.26 2.56
C LYS A 254 -13.50 -33.28 3.41
N PHE A 255 -14.49 -32.60 2.85
CA PHE A 255 -15.27 -31.60 3.56
C PHE A 255 -16.13 -32.24 4.66
N SER A 256 -16.05 -31.68 5.86
CA SER A 256 -17.02 -31.85 6.94
C SER A 256 -17.12 -30.54 7.72
N MET A 257 -18.25 -30.30 8.39
CA MET A 257 -18.39 -29.12 9.25
C MET A 257 -17.36 -29.11 10.39
N GLU A 258 -17.04 -30.28 10.95
CA GLU A 258 -15.99 -30.44 11.97
C GLU A 258 -14.61 -30.00 11.45
N LYS A 259 -14.23 -30.45 10.25
CA LYS A 259 -12.97 -30.02 9.63
C LYS A 259 -12.98 -28.53 9.31
N LEU A 260 -14.09 -28.00 8.82
CA LEU A 260 -14.24 -26.56 8.59
C LEU A 260 -13.99 -25.76 9.87
N HIS A 261 -14.61 -26.14 10.99
CA HIS A 261 -14.37 -25.51 12.30
C HIS A 261 -12.90 -25.60 12.72
N SER A 262 -12.27 -26.76 12.53
CA SER A 262 -10.86 -26.97 12.92
C SER A 262 -9.85 -26.15 12.09
N LEU A 263 -10.13 -25.96 10.79
CA LEU A 263 -9.22 -25.31 9.84
C LEU A 263 -9.54 -23.83 9.63
N PHE A 264 -10.76 -23.38 9.98
CA PHE A 264 -11.16 -22.01 9.75
C PHE A 264 -10.27 -21.04 10.54
N ASN A 265 -9.72 -20.08 9.83
CA ASN A 265 -8.86 -19.06 10.39
C ASN A 265 -9.33 -17.67 9.97
N GLY A 266 -9.72 -16.83 10.92
CA GLY A 266 -10.19 -15.47 10.62
C GLY A 266 -9.13 -14.53 10.02
N SER A 267 -7.85 -14.95 9.99
CA SER A 267 -6.78 -14.21 9.32
C SER A 267 -6.54 -14.63 7.87
N ARG A 268 -6.84 -15.85 7.42
CA ARG A 268 -6.57 -16.26 6.02
C ARG A 268 -7.41 -17.44 5.57
N VAL A 269 -7.69 -17.50 4.26
CA VAL A 269 -8.43 -18.59 3.61
C VAL A 269 -7.56 -19.82 3.33
N ASP A 270 -6.23 -19.69 3.31
CA ASP A 270 -5.28 -20.64 2.74
C ASP A 270 -5.48 -22.10 3.21
N TYR A 271 -5.76 -22.30 4.50
CA TYR A 271 -5.97 -23.63 5.11
C TYR A 271 -7.20 -24.38 4.58
N LEU A 272 -8.11 -23.67 3.92
CA LEU A 272 -9.35 -24.24 3.40
C LEU A 272 -9.24 -24.64 1.92
N VAL A 273 -8.34 -23.98 1.17
CA VAL A 273 -8.32 -24.00 -0.31
C VAL A 273 -6.99 -24.43 -0.92
N PHE A 274 -5.92 -24.52 -0.14
CA PHE A 274 -4.60 -24.98 -0.59
C PHE A 274 -4.12 -26.20 0.22
N GLY A 275 -3.24 -27.01 -0.38
CA GLY A 275 -2.71 -28.22 0.28
C GLY A 275 -3.80 -29.28 0.45
N ASP A 276 -4.07 -29.67 1.70
CA ASP A 276 -5.16 -30.60 2.05
C ASP A 276 -6.54 -29.91 2.05
N ALA A 277 -6.86 -29.29 0.92
CA ALA A 277 -8.01 -28.41 0.76
C ALA A 277 -9.33 -29.15 1.02
N ILE A 278 -10.22 -28.52 1.78
CA ILE A 278 -11.59 -29.02 1.99
C ILE A 278 -12.59 -28.34 1.04
N LEU A 279 -12.23 -27.19 0.48
CA LEU A 279 -13.02 -26.43 -0.49
C LEU A 279 -12.30 -26.31 -1.84
N GLU A 280 -13.06 -26.35 -2.94
CA GLU A 280 -12.57 -26.13 -4.30
C GLU A 280 -13.39 -25.06 -5.05
N LYS A 281 -12.81 -24.55 -6.13
CA LYS A 281 -13.44 -23.54 -6.99
C LYS A 281 -14.41 -24.20 -7.97
N GLY A 282 -15.40 -23.43 -8.43
CA GLY A 282 -16.18 -23.76 -9.60
C GLY A 282 -15.31 -23.81 -10.87
N LYS A 283 -15.54 -24.84 -11.68
CA LYS A 283 -14.77 -25.20 -12.88
C LYS A 283 -15.27 -24.50 -14.13
N ASN A 284 -16.58 -24.27 -14.22
CA ASN A 284 -17.24 -23.63 -15.37
C ASN A 284 -17.95 -22.32 -14.99
N GLU A 285 -18.43 -21.59 -15.98
CA GLU A 285 -19.07 -20.29 -15.78
C GLU A 285 -20.37 -20.38 -14.97
N ASN A 286 -21.16 -21.44 -15.18
CA ASN A 286 -22.40 -21.65 -14.46
C ASN A 286 -22.16 -21.84 -12.95
N GLU A 287 -21.19 -22.66 -12.58
CA GLU A 287 -20.75 -22.86 -11.19
C GLU A 287 -20.24 -21.55 -10.57
N ARG A 288 -19.43 -20.79 -11.31
CA ARG A 288 -18.94 -19.48 -10.84
C ARG A 288 -20.09 -18.50 -10.59
N ASN A 289 -21.04 -18.40 -11.52
CA ASN A 289 -22.22 -17.54 -11.38
C ASN A 289 -23.11 -18.00 -10.23
N PHE A 290 -23.26 -19.30 -10.02
CA PHE A 290 -23.99 -19.86 -8.89
C PHE A 290 -23.32 -19.51 -7.56
N LEU A 291 -22.01 -19.73 -7.44
CA LEU A 291 -21.23 -19.35 -6.24
C LEU A 291 -21.37 -17.86 -5.93
N TRP A 292 -21.29 -17.00 -6.94
CA TRP A 292 -21.49 -15.55 -6.77
C TRP A 292 -22.88 -15.23 -6.22
N LYS A 293 -23.93 -15.81 -6.80
CA LYS A 293 -25.32 -15.61 -6.35
C LYS A 293 -25.54 -16.13 -4.92
N THR A 294 -25.02 -17.31 -4.60
CA THR A 294 -25.06 -17.87 -3.24
C THR A 294 -24.39 -16.94 -2.25
N TRP A 295 -23.18 -16.48 -2.54
CA TRP A 295 -22.47 -15.52 -1.69
C TRP A 295 -23.27 -14.23 -1.48
N CYS A 296 -23.77 -13.61 -2.56
CA CYS A 296 -24.57 -12.39 -2.47
C CYS A 296 -25.80 -12.58 -1.57
N SER A 297 -26.52 -13.70 -1.74
CA SER A 297 -27.71 -14.01 -0.96
C SER A 297 -27.38 -14.19 0.53
N GLN A 298 -26.31 -14.92 0.85
CA GLN A 298 -25.91 -15.18 2.24
C GLN A 298 -25.40 -13.92 2.94
N VAL A 299 -24.61 -13.10 2.24
CA VAL A 299 -24.16 -11.80 2.78
C VAL A 299 -25.34 -10.86 3.04
N ALA A 300 -26.32 -10.83 2.14
CA ALA A 300 -27.53 -10.01 2.32
C ALA A 300 -28.40 -10.47 3.50
N ARG A 301 -28.47 -11.78 3.76
CA ARG A 301 -29.20 -12.36 4.90
C ARG A 301 -28.47 -12.18 6.24
N HIS A 302 -27.14 -12.15 6.22
CA HIS A 302 -26.30 -12.10 7.43
C HIS A 302 -25.26 -10.96 7.40
N PRO A 303 -25.68 -9.68 7.19
CA PRO A 303 -24.75 -8.58 6.95
C PRO A 303 -23.83 -8.30 8.15
N LEU A 304 -24.33 -8.43 9.37
CA LEU A 304 -23.54 -8.18 10.58
C LEU A 304 -22.43 -9.23 10.79
N LEU A 305 -22.73 -10.51 10.54
CA LEU A 305 -21.74 -11.59 10.63
C LEU A 305 -20.65 -11.43 9.55
N TYR A 306 -21.06 -11.05 8.34
CA TYR A 306 -20.14 -10.73 7.26
C TYR A 306 -19.21 -9.57 7.64
N ILE A 307 -19.76 -8.45 8.14
CA ILE A 307 -18.95 -7.30 8.55
C ILE A 307 -18.03 -7.66 9.73
N LYS A 308 -18.50 -8.43 10.72
CA LYS A 308 -17.69 -8.93 11.84
C LYS A 308 -16.45 -9.68 11.31
N HIS A 309 -16.65 -10.60 10.37
CA HIS A 309 -15.57 -11.34 9.74
C HIS A 309 -14.59 -10.41 9.00
N ARG A 310 -15.09 -9.48 8.19
CA ARG A 310 -14.27 -8.55 7.41
C ARG A 310 -13.46 -7.59 8.28
N VAL A 311 -14.06 -7.06 9.34
CA VAL A 311 -13.38 -6.21 10.32
C VAL A 311 -12.31 -7.00 11.08
N PHE A 312 -12.59 -8.25 11.44
CA PHE A 312 -11.58 -9.12 12.06
C PHE A 312 -10.39 -9.40 11.13
N ASN A 313 -10.64 -9.65 9.84
CA ASN A 313 -9.57 -9.85 8.87
C ASN A 313 -8.71 -8.58 8.68
N LEU A 314 -9.36 -7.41 8.60
CA LEU A 314 -8.66 -6.13 8.50
C LEU A 314 -7.89 -5.81 9.78
N SER A 315 -8.43 -6.08 10.96
CA SER A 315 -7.75 -5.82 12.23
C SER A 315 -6.46 -6.63 12.33
N TYR A 316 -6.48 -7.89 11.88
CA TYR A 316 -5.26 -8.71 11.79
C TYR A 316 -4.21 -8.08 10.86
N THR A 317 -4.62 -7.52 9.72
CA THR A 317 -3.73 -6.77 8.81
C THR A 317 -3.04 -5.59 9.49
N LEU A 318 -3.74 -4.91 10.40
CA LEU A 318 -3.27 -3.68 11.05
C LEU A 318 -2.46 -3.94 12.32
N ILE A 319 -2.74 -5.03 13.03
CA ILE A 319 -2.20 -5.31 14.37
C ILE A 319 -1.05 -6.32 14.31
N SER A 320 -1.04 -7.23 13.33
CA SER A 320 -0.01 -8.27 13.25
C SER A 320 1.37 -7.70 12.94
N THR A 321 2.39 -8.34 13.49
CA THR A 321 3.81 -7.96 13.37
C THR A 321 4.65 -9.19 12.99
N PRO A 322 4.38 -9.83 11.85
CA PRO A 322 4.91 -11.16 11.50
C PRO A 322 6.45 -11.21 11.36
N THR A 323 7.11 -10.06 11.21
CA THR A 323 8.57 -9.96 11.20
C THR A 323 9.19 -9.91 12.60
N PHE A 324 8.37 -9.65 13.63
CA PHE A 324 8.77 -9.73 15.03
C PHE A 324 8.79 -11.17 15.58
N ASP A 325 8.22 -12.12 14.83
CA ASP A 325 8.17 -13.54 15.19
C ASP A 325 9.57 -14.18 15.27
N TYR A 326 10.63 -13.53 14.77
CA TYR A 326 12.02 -13.97 14.94
C TYR A 326 12.70 -13.46 16.22
N VAL A 327 12.24 -12.33 16.78
CA VAL A 327 12.81 -11.73 17.99
C VAL A 327 12.44 -12.54 19.23
N ILE A 328 11.21 -13.06 19.27
CA ILE A 328 10.71 -13.83 20.40
C ILE A 328 11.47 -15.15 20.61
N PRO A 329 11.68 -16.00 19.58
CA PRO A 329 12.51 -17.20 19.71
C PRO A 329 13.95 -16.88 20.09
N PHE A 330 14.51 -15.77 19.60
CA PHE A 330 15.86 -15.35 19.99
C PHE A 330 15.93 -15.00 21.48
N LEU A 331 14.97 -14.24 22.00
CA LEU A 331 14.88 -13.92 23.44
C LEU A 331 14.69 -15.19 24.28
N GLN A 332 13.84 -16.11 23.83
CA GLN A 332 13.59 -17.40 24.49
C GLN A 332 14.85 -18.28 24.58
N LYS A 333 15.76 -18.17 23.61
CA LYS A 333 17.05 -18.88 23.61
C LYS A 333 18.12 -18.17 24.44
N SER A 334 18.04 -16.86 24.57
CA SER A 334 19.11 -16.03 25.16
C SER A 334 18.93 -15.77 26.65
N VAL A 335 17.70 -15.89 27.17
CA VAL A 335 17.37 -15.59 28.58
C VAL A 335 16.46 -16.69 29.14
N ASP A 336 16.74 -17.13 30.37
CA ASP A 336 15.91 -18.12 31.05
C ASP A 336 14.47 -17.59 31.24
N GLN A 337 13.52 -18.32 30.65
CA GLN A 337 12.10 -17.99 30.59
C GLN A 337 11.42 -17.92 31.96
N LYS A 338 12.01 -18.55 32.99
CA LYS A 338 11.47 -18.53 34.35
C LYS A 338 11.77 -17.23 35.10
N THR A 339 12.74 -16.44 34.61
CA THR A 339 13.20 -15.22 35.30
C THR A 339 12.22 -14.06 35.14
N PHE A 340 12.17 -13.18 36.15
CA PHE A 340 11.41 -11.93 36.07
C PHE A 340 11.93 -11.01 34.94
N SER A 341 13.25 -10.97 34.74
CA SER A 341 13.90 -10.23 33.66
C SER A 341 13.43 -10.66 32.28
N TYR A 342 13.28 -11.97 32.03
CA TYR A 342 12.70 -12.46 30.78
C TYR A 342 11.27 -11.94 30.56
N LYS A 343 10.42 -11.98 31.59
CA LYS A 343 9.03 -11.48 31.46
C LYS A 343 9.00 -10.00 31.10
N ILE A 344 9.85 -9.18 31.72
CA ILE A 344 9.99 -7.75 31.37
C ILE A 344 10.47 -7.61 29.93
N LEU A 345 11.58 -8.24 29.56
CA LEU A 345 12.16 -8.15 28.22
C LEU A 345 11.18 -8.61 27.14
N TYR A 346 10.46 -9.70 27.38
CA TYR A 346 9.43 -10.22 26.49
C TYR A 346 8.28 -9.21 26.31
N CYS A 347 7.75 -8.66 27.40
CA CYS A 347 6.68 -7.66 27.35
C CYS A 347 7.13 -6.38 26.65
N CYS A 348 8.33 -5.87 26.97
CA CYS A 348 8.91 -4.69 26.32
C CYS A 348 9.13 -4.94 24.83
N ALA A 349 9.73 -6.07 24.46
CA ALA A 349 9.96 -6.46 23.07
C ALA A 349 8.63 -6.51 22.31
N ARG A 350 7.63 -7.23 22.83
CA ARG A 350 6.27 -7.31 22.26
C ARG A 350 5.64 -5.93 22.06
N PHE A 351 5.70 -5.08 23.09
CA PHE A 351 5.13 -3.74 23.05
C PHE A 351 5.83 -2.86 22.02
N LEU A 352 7.17 -2.83 22.02
CA LEU A 352 7.95 -2.05 21.06
C LEU A 352 7.74 -2.56 19.63
N GLY A 353 7.79 -3.88 19.43
CA GLY A 353 7.49 -4.52 18.16
C GLY A 353 6.12 -4.10 17.65
N TRP A 354 5.09 -4.18 18.48
CA TRP A 354 3.75 -3.72 18.13
C TRP A 354 3.70 -2.21 17.85
N ALA A 355 4.24 -1.37 18.73
CA ALA A 355 4.17 0.08 18.60
C ALA A 355 4.86 0.60 17.32
N PHE A 356 5.95 -0.04 16.90
CA PHE A 356 6.74 0.40 15.75
C PHE A 356 6.45 -0.35 14.45
N LEU A 357 6.00 -1.60 14.50
CA LEU A 357 5.74 -2.43 13.31
C LEU A 357 4.26 -2.58 12.97
N ALA A 358 3.34 -2.38 13.91
CA ALA A 358 1.92 -2.46 13.60
C ALA A 358 1.49 -1.29 12.72
N HIS A 359 0.61 -1.57 11.76
CA HIS A 359 0.08 -0.58 10.83
C HIS A 359 -1.17 0.14 11.36
N PHE A 360 -1.60 -0.17 12.59
CA PHE A 360 -2.77 0.43 13.23
C PHE A 360 -2.66 1.96 13.37
N PHE A 361 -1.57 2.48 13.95
CA PHE A 361 -1.38 3.93 14.09
C PHE A 361 -1.22 4.64 12.73
N PRO A 362 -0.42 4.14 11.77
CA PRO A 362 -0.41 4.66 10.41
C PRO A 362 -1.79 4.74 9.76
N ALA A 363 -2.63 3.72 9.94
CA ALA A 363 -4.00 3.70 9.40
C ALA A 363 -4.88 4.75 10.06
N LEU A 364 -4.89 4.85 11.40
CA LEU A 364 -5.64 5.87 12.13
C LEU A 364 -5.22 7.28 11.71
N LEU A 365 -3.91 7.50 11.61
CA LEU A 365 -3.36 8.79 11.19
C LEU A 365 -3.72 9.14 9.75
N SER A 366 -3.80 8.14 8.86
CA SER A 366 -4.27 8.35 7.48
C SER A 366 -5.71 8.86 7.46
N CYS A 367 -6.61 8.30 8.27
CA CYS A 367 -7.99 8.78 8.40
C CYS A 367 -8.03 10.23 8.90
N PHE A 368 -7.26 10.53 9.94
CA PHE A 368 -7.16 11.90 10.48
C PHE A 368 -6.62 12.89 9.44
N TYR A 369 -5.55 12.56 8.73
CA TYR A 369 -4.96 13.41 7.69
C TYR A 369 -5.84 13.57 6.47
N LEU A 370 -6.64 12.57 6.12
CA LEU A 370 -7.65 12.69 5.06
C LEU A 370 -8.69 13.76 5.42
N ILE A 371 -9.26 13.69 6.63
CA ILE A 371 -10.23 14.66 7.12
C ILE A 371 -9.60 16.05 7.22
N PHE A 372 -8.43 16.15 7.85
CA PHE A 372 -7.73 17.41 8.06
C PHE A 372 -7.32 18.07 6.74
N GLY A 373 -6.82 17.29 5.78
CA GLY A 373 -6.52 17.72 4.43
C GLY A 373 -7.78 18.21 3.72
N GLY A 374 -8.86 17.43 3.76
CA GLY A 374 -10.15 17.75 3.13
C GLY A 374 -10.71 19.09 3.62
N LEU A 375 -10.75 19.30 4.94
CA LEU A 375 -11.18 20.57 5.55
C LEU A 375 -10.26 21.74 5.18
N SER A 376 -9.03 21.49 4.73
CA SER A 376 -8.03 22.52 4.40
C SER A 376 -7.84 22.74 2.89
N LEU A 377 -8.53 21.99 2.03
CA LEU A 377 -8.37 22.06 0.56
C LEU A 377 -8.65 23.47 0.00
N ARG A 378 -9.67 24.15 0.55
CA ARG A 378 -10.03 25.51 0.11
C ARG A 378 -9.05 26.59 0.59
N SER A 379 -8.33 26.34 1.68
CA SER A 379 -7.46 27.35 2.33
C SER A 379 -5.98 27.20 1.99
N SER A 380 -5.54 26.03 1.51
CA SER A 380 -4.12 25.78 1.26
C SER A 380 -3.84 24.78 0.15
N THR A 381 -2.95 25.14 -0.78
CA THR A 381 -2.40 24.21 -1.77
C THR A 381 -1.58 23.08 -1.12
N VAL A 382 -1.06 23.29 0.10
CA VAL A 382 -0.37 22.26 0.90
C VAL A 382 -1.33 21.13 1.30
N ALA A 383 -2.62 21.42 1.41
CA ALA A 383 -3.62 20.42 1.78
C ALA A 383 -3.87 19.40 0.68
N ILE A 384 -3.47 19.69 -0.57
CA ILE A 384 -3.69 18.83 -1.73
C ILE A 384 -2.88 17.54 -1.64
N PRO A 385 -1.52 17.57 -1.53
CA PRO A 385 -0.76 16.33 -1.33
C PRO A 385 -1.18 15.59 -0.05
N LEU A 386 -1.47 16.32 1.04
CA LEU A 386 -1.98 15.73 2.28
C LEU A 386 -3.28 14.96 2.05
N PHE A 387 -4.26 15.55 1.37
CA PHE A 387 -5.55 14.93 1.08
C PHE A 387 -5.39 13.71 0.16
N PHE A 388 -4.74 13.88 -1.00
CA PHE A 388 -4.68 12.80 -1.99
C PHE A 388 -3.85 11.60 -1.53
N MET A 389 -2.71 11.81 -0.86
CA MET A 389 -1.91 10.72 -0.28
C MET A 389 -2.72 9.89 0.71
N ASN A 390 -3.48 10.55 1.59
CA ASN A 390 -4.27 9.85 2.59
C ASN A 390 -5.61 9.31 2.04
N ALA A 391 -6.13 9.87 0.95
CA ALA A 391 -7.26 9.31 0.22
C ALA A 391 -6.90 7.96 -0.40
N VAL A 392 -5.69 7.82 -0.97
CA VAL A 392 -5.18 6.53 -1.45
C VAL A 392 -4.97 5.55 -0.30
N SER A 393 -4.38 5.99 0.83
CA SER A 393 -4.22 5.14 2.02
C SER A 393 -5.55 4.61 2.55
N VAL A 394 -6.54 5.49 2.77
CA VAL A 394 -7.87 5.10 3.28
C VAL A 394 -8.63 4.27 2.24
N GLY A 395 -8.53 4.62 0.95
CA GLY A 395 -9.09 3.81 -0.13
C GLY A 395 -8.54 2.39 -0.13
N MET A 396 -7.26 2.20 0.18
CA MET A 396 -6.68 0.86 0.29
C MET A 396 -7.25 0.08 1.47
N LEU A 397 -7.46 0.72 2.63
CA LEU A 397 -8.11 0.10 3.79
C LEU A 397 -9.53 -0.35 3.45
N LEU A 398 -10.30 0.48 2.75
CA LEU A 398 -11.65 0.16 2.28
C LEU A 398 -11.62 -1.01 1.27
N ALA A 399 -10.69 -1.01 0.32
CA ALA A 399 -10.54 -2.09 -0.63
C ALA A 399 -10.20 -3.43 0.07
N LEU A 400 -9.34 -3.41 1.08
CA LEU A 400 -8.99 -4.60 1.85
C LEU A 400 -10.14 -5.12 2.71
N LEU A 401 -10.98 -4.22 3.24
CA LEU A 401 -12.16 -4.61 4.02
C LEU A 401 -13.07 -5.55 3.24
N PHE A 402 -13.21 -5.35 1.92
CA PHE A 402 -14.14 -6.14 1.09
C PHE A 402 -13.49 -7.18 0.18
N PHE A 403 -12.22 -7.01 -0.18
CA PHE A 403 -11.56 -7.81 -1.23
C PHE A 403 -10.31 -8.56 -0.76
N SER A 404 -10.10 -8.70 0.55
CA SER A 404 -8.95 -9.45 1.07
C SER A 404 -9.25 -10.95 1.24
N MET A 405 -8.25 -11.79 0.93
CA MET A 405 -8.23 -13.23 1.24
C MET A 405 -7.41 -13.54 2.51
N ALA A 406 -6.60 -12.57 2.96
CA ALA A 406 -5.70 -12.74 4.09
C ALA A 406 -5.41 -11.40 4.77
N GLY A 407 -5.40 -11.41 6.10
CA GLY A 407 -4.93 -10.30 6.90
C GLY A 407 -3.42 -10.35 6.98
N THR A 408 -2.71 -9.59 6.15
CA THR A 408 -1.24 -9.55 6.17
C THR A 408 -0.74 -8.12 6.06
N PRO A 409 0.16 -7.63 6.94
CA PRO A 409 0.55 -6.21 6.98
C PRO A 409 1.17 -5.70 5.67
N ARG A 410 1.77 -6.58 4.86
CA ARG A 410 2.28 -6.24 3.53
C ARG A 410 1.22 -5.58 2.63
N TYR A 411 -0.06 -5.91 2.81
CA TYR A 411 -1.14 -5.32 2.01
C TYR A 411 -1.42 -3.85 2.34
N THR A 412 -1.07 -3.39 3.54
CA THR A 412 -1.21 -1.97 3.95
C THR A 412 0.10 -1.20 3.86
N TYR A 413 1.14 -1.78 3.23
CA TYR A 413 2.45 -1.16 3.08
C TYR A 413 2.41 0.22 2.41
N ILE A 414 1.55 0.39 1.39
CA ILE A 414 1.33 1.69 0.75
C ILE A 414 0.81 2.74 1.74
N CYS A 415 -0.07 2.36 2.67
CA CYS A 415 -0.64 3.27 3.67
C CYS A 415 0.45 3.85 4.55
N VAL A 416 1.38 2.99 5.00
CA VAL A 416 2.55 3.37 5.80
C VAL A 416 3.45 4.34 5.01
N CYS A 417 3.76 4.03 3.75
CA CYS A 417 4.59 4.90 2.91
C CYS A 417 3.97 6.30 2.74
N LEU A 418 2.67 6.37 2.41
CA LEU A 418 1.99 7.61 2.09
C LEU A 418 1.68 8.48 3.32
N VAL A 419 1.30 7.87 4.45
CA VAL A 419 1.02 8.64 5.68
C VAL A 419 2.30 9.29 6.21
N HIS A 420 3.42 8.57 6.15
CA HIS A 420 4.70 9.11 6.61
C HIS A 420 5.30 10.14 5.65
N ALA A 421 5.03 10.04 4.35
CA ALA A 421 5.28 11.13 3.41
C ALA A 421 4.42 12.37 3.68
N SER A 422 3.30 12.22 4.40
CA SER A 422 2.34 13.30 4.59
C SER A 422 2.59 14.20 5.81
N HIS A 423 3.45 13.78 6.76
CA HIS A 423 3.68 14.51 8.02
C HIS A 423 4.10 15.97 7.80
N VAL A 424 5.00 16.21 6.85
CA VAL A 424 5.48 17.57 6.55
C VAL A 424 4.35 18.44 5.99
N PHE A 425 3.48 17.89 5.15
CA PHE A 425 2.33 18.62 4.61
C PHE A 425 1.28 18.88 5.70
N ALA A 426 1.05 17.95 6.62
CA ALA A 426 0.20 18.15 7.78
C ALA A 426 0.69 19.30 8.67
N TYR A 427 1.98 19.30 9.01
CA TYR A 427 2.61 20.37 9.79
C TYR A 427 2.47 21.74 9.10
N LEU A 428 2.78 21.81 7.80
CA LEU A 428 2.65 23.05 7.03
C LEU A 428 1.21 23.53 6.93
N CYS A 429 0.23 22.63 6.81
CA CYS A 429 -1.19 22.97 6.86
C CYS A 429 -1.61 23.54 8.21
N TRP A 430 -1.17 22.90 9.31
CA TRP A 430 -1.46 23.35 10.66
C TRP A 430 -0.88 24.74 10.93
N LYS A 431 0.41 24.95 10.64
CA LYS A 431 1.08 26.26 10.80
C LYS A 431 0.41 27.37 10.02
N LYS A 432 -0.10 27.07 8.81
CA LYS A 432 -0.82 28.06 8.00
C LYS A 432 -2.17 28.45 8.63
N ARG A 433 -2.92 27.49 9.19
CA ARG A 433 -4.17 27.77 9.91
C ARG A 433 -3.93 28.57 11.18
N GLU A 434 -2.92 28.21 11.94
CA GLU A 434 -2.51 28.92 13.15
C GLU A 434 -2.21 30.40 12.85
N ASN A 435 -1.37 30.67 11.85
CA ASN A 435 -1.06 32.03 11.42
C ASN A 435 -2.32 32.82 10.98
N ALA A 436 -3.29 32.16 10.35
CA ALA A 436 -4.54 32.80 9.95
C ALA A 436 -5.39 33.19 11.18
N LEU A 437 -5.47 32.33 12.19
CA LEU A 437 -6.19 32.61 13.44
C LEU A 437 -5.55 33.77 14.22
N TYR A 438 -4.22 33.78 14.36
CA TYR A 438 -3.51 34.90 14.99
C TYR A 438 -3.69 36.21 14.23
N GLY A 439 -3.72 36.18 12.90
CA GLY A 439 -3.98 37.37 12.08
C GLY A 439 -5.38 37.95 12.28
N VAL A 440 -6.40 37.10 12.44
CA VAL A 440 -7.77 37.52 12.74
C VAL A 440 -7.87 38.12 14.14
N ALA A 441 -7.29 37.46 15.15
CA ALA A 441 -7.26 37.98 16.52
C ALA A 441 -6.59 39.36 16.58
N ARG A 442 -5.45 39.54 15.90
CA ARG A 442 -4.73 40.83 15.88
C ARG A 442 -5.53 41.96 15.26
N ARG A 443 -6.30 41.68 14.19
CA ARG A 443 -7.23 42.67 13.58
C ARG A 443 -8.42 43.00 14.48
N PHE A 444 -8.89 42.03 15.26
CA PHE A 444 -9.98 42.27 16.20
C PHE A 444 -9.53 43.19 17.34
N TYR A 445 -8.33 42.97 17.91
CA TYR A 445 -7.77 43.83 18.95
C TYR A 445 -7.36 45.23 18.44
N SER A 446 -6.89 45.36 17.19
CA SER A 446 -6.56 46.67 16.61
C SER A 446 -7.76 47.55 16.25
N ASN A 447 -8.96 46.97 16.19
CA ASN A 447 -10.21 47.70 15.91
C ASN A 447 -10.98 48.06 17.19
N LEU A 448 -10.51 47.59 18.35
CA LEU A 448 -11.12 47.82 19.67
C LEU A 448 -10.35 48.85 20.52
N GLY A 449 -9.23 49.37 20.02
CA GLY A 449 -8.50 50.51 20.57
C GLY A 449 -8.38 51.58 19.51
#